data_AF-A0A528A732-F1
#
_entry.id   AF-A0A528A732-F1
#
_cell.length_a   1.000
_cell.length_b   1.000
_cell.length_c   1.000
_cell.angle_alpha   90.00
_cell.angle_beta   90.00
_cell.angle_gamma   90.00
#
_symmetry.space_group_name_H-M   'P 1'
#
loop_
_entity.id
_entity.type
_entity.pdbx_description
1 polymer ?
#
loop_
_entity_poly.entity_id
_entity_poly.type
_entity_poly.pdbx_seq_one_letter_code
_entity_poly.pdbx_strand_id
1 'polypeptide(L)'
;MAGTDDQVEKFLQALVEELAIPVSRYEQAETSYTSLGDWFHRPESTVRNFDPAVYVQGSFRLGTAIRPVNDAEEYDVDSVCE
;
A
#
# COMPACT_ATOMS: atom_id res chain seq x y z
N MET A 1 35.40 -16.48 8.71
CA MET A 1 34.31 -15.51 8.96
C MET A 1 33.37 -15.37 7.77
N ALA A 2 33.79 -15.63 6.52
CA ALA A 2 32.91 -15.59 5.33
C ALA A 2 31.65 -16.48 5.36
N GLY A 3 31.65 -17.59 6.14
CA GLY A 3 30.50 -18.51 6.18
C GLY A 3 29.29 -17.99 6.97
N THR A 4 29.48 -17.01 7.87
CA THR A 4 28.38 -16.47 8.69
C THR A 4 27.67 -15.33 7.97
N ASP A 5 28.40 -14.52 7.20
CA ASP A 5 27.85 -13.39 6.44
C ASP A 5 26.89 -13.89 5.34
N ASP A 6 27.27 -14.94 4.60
CA ASP A 6 26.42 -15.59 3.59
C ASP A 6 25.12 -16.16 4.19
N GLN A 7 25.18 -16.67 5.43
CA GLN A 7 24.00 -17.20 6.12
C GLN A 7 23.06 -16.07 6.56
N VAL A 8 23.62 -14.96 7.03
CA VAL A 8 22.85 -13.76 7.39
C VAL A 8 22.19 -13.16 6.15
N GLU A 9 22.90 -13.05 5.03
CA GLU A 9 22.35 -12.51 3.78
C GLU A 9 21.18 -13.36 3.27
N LYS A 10 21.33 -14.69 3.24
CA LYS A 10 20.24 -15.61 2.86
C LYS A 10 19.03 -15.50 3.78
N PHE A 11 19.27 -15.34 5.09
CA PHE A 11 18.19 -15.16 6.05
C PHE A 11 17.44 -13.84 5.82
N LEU A 12 18.16 -12.74 5.61
CA LEU A 12 17.56 -11.43 5.31
C LEU A 12 16.78 -11.45 4.00
N GLN A 13 17.31 -12.11 2.97
CA GLN A 13 16.62 -12.26 1.68
C GLN A 13 15.30 -13.03 1.84
N ALA A 14 15.30 -14.16 2.55
CA ALA A 14 14.09 -14.93 2.84
C ALA A 14 13.07 -14.13 3.67
N LEU A 15 13.54 -13.32 4.62
CA LEU A 15 12.67 -12.44 5.41
C LEU A 15 12.02 -11.36 4.54
N VAL A 16 12.77 -10.76 3.61
CA VAL A 16 12.22 -9.79 2.65
C VAL A 16 11.16 -10.44 1.77
N GLU A 17 11.41 -11.64 1.25
CA GLU A 17 10.46 -12.38 0.41
C GLU A 17 9.16 -12.72 1.18
N GLU A 18 9.27 -13.04 2.46
CA GLU A 18 8.10 -13.35 3.29
C GLU A 18 7.28 -12.11 3.66
N LEU A 19 7.95 -10.99 3.93
CA LEU A 19 7.30 -9.72 4.27
C LEU A 19 6.73 -9.01 3.03
N ALA A 20 7.33 -9.21 1.86
CA ALA A 20 6.91 -8.53 0.64
C ALA A 20 5.48 -8.90 0.23
N ILE A 21 4.77 -7.88 -0.25
CA ILE A 21 3.40 -8.01 -0.77
C ILE A 21 3.46 -8.04 -2.30
N PRO A 22 2.56 -8.77 -2.97
CA PRO A 22 2.58 -8.81 -4.43
C PRO A 22 2.16 -7.47 -5.03
N VAL A 23 2.68 -7.15 -6.22
CA VAL A 23 2.38 -5.91 -6.97
C VAL A 23 0.87 -5.68 -7.11
N SER A 24 0.09 -6.74 -7.25
CA SER A 24 -1.38 -6.67 -7.33
C SER A 24 -2.03 -6.03 -6.09
N ARG A 25 -1.39 -6.04 -4.91
CA ARG A 25 -1.89 -5.32 -3.73
C ARG A 25 -1.68 -3.81 -3.85
N TYR A 26 -0.58 -3.37 -4.45
CA TYR A 26 -0.36 -1.95 -4.75
C TYR A 26 -1.37 -1.46 -5.79
N GLU A 27 -1.61 -2.23 -6.85
CA GLU A 27 -2.62 -1.93 -7.87
C GLU A 27 -4.05 -1.88 -7.27
N GLN A 28 -4.35 -2.78 -6.33
CA GLN A 28 -5.62 -2.79 -5.61
C GLN A 28 -5.79 -1.55 -4.72
N ALA A 29 -4.73 -1.13 -4.03
CA ALA A 29 -4.74 0.11 -3.24
C ALA A 29 -4.93 1.34 -4.15
N GLU A 30 -4.23 1.40 -5.28
CA GLU A 30 -4.38 2.44 -6.31
C GLU A 30 -5.79 2.56 -6.84
N THR A 31 -6.38 1.43 -7.22
CA THR A 31 -7.76 1.38 -7.68
C THR A 31 -8.72 1.90 -6.60
N SER A 32 -8.48 1.55 -5.33
CA SER A 32 -9.34 1.94 -4.21
C SER A 32 -9.36 3.45 -3.97
N TYR A 33 -8.20 4.10 -3.81
CA TYR A 33 -8.18 5.54 -3.53
C TYR A 33 -8.56 6.38 -4.75
N THR A 34 -8.24 5.92 -5.97
CA THR A 34 -8.65 6.59 -7.21
C THR A 34 -10.16 6.54 -7.38
N SER A 35 -10.79 5.39 -7.12
CA SER A 35 -12.25 5.25 -7.16
C SER A 35 -12.95 6.17 -6.17
N LEU A 36 -12.36 6.40 -4.99
CA LEU A 36 -12.87 7.36 -4.02
C LEU A 36 -12.78 8.80 -4.54
N GLY A 37 -11.64 9.17 -5.16
CA GLY A 37 -11.47 10.46 -5.83
C GLY A 37 -12.50 10.68 -6.93
N ASP A 38 -12.69 9.71 -7.82
CA ASP A 38 -13.70 9.76 -8.89
C ASP A 38 -15.11 9.91 -8.32
N TRP A 39 -15.40 9.21 -7.23
CA TRP A 39 -16.69 9.32 -6.55
C TRP A 39 -16.93 10.73 -6.02
N PHE A 40 -15.92 11.41 -5.47
CA PHE A 40 -16.06 12.82 -5.04
C PHE A 40 -16.27 13.81 -6.20
N HIS A 41 -15.90 13.45 -7.43
CA HIS A 41 -16.07 14.29 -8.61
C HIS A 41 -17.39 14.08 -9.37
N ARG A 42 -18.24 13.14 -8.93
CA ARG A 42 -19.55 12.91 -9.56
C ARG A 42 -20.43 14.17 -9.53
N PRO A 43 -21.35 14.35 -10.51
CA PRO A 43 -22.20 15.55 -10.58
C PRO A 43 -23.01 15.85 -9.32
N GLU A 44 -23.42 14.82 -8.58
CA GLU A 44 -24.23 14.91 -7.36
C GLU A 44 -23.41 15.13 -6.09
N SER A 45 -22.08 15.12 -6.18
CA SER A 45 -21.21 15.32 -5.01
C SER A 45 -21.27 16.77 -4.56
N THR A 46 -21.58 16.97 -3.27
CA THR A 46 -21.59 18.29 -2.64
C THR A 46 -20.20 18.92 -2.53
N VAL A 47 -19.14 18.11 -2.64
CA VAL A 47 -17.75 18.57 -2.54
C VAL A 47 -17.07 18.75 -3.89
N ARG A 48 -17.74 18.41 -5.00
CA ARG A 48 -17.16 18.48 -6.35
C ARG A 48 -16.55 19.84 -6.70
N ASN A 49 -17.20 20.93 -6.30
CA ASN A 49 -16.75 22.29 -6.62
C ASN A 49 -15.48 22.72 -5.85
N PHE A 50 -15.00 21.91 -4.90
CA PHE A 50 -13.72 22.10 -4.22
C PHE A 50 -12.56 21.38 -4.92
N ASP A 51 -12.83 20.61 -5.98
CA ASP A 51 -11.82 19.87 -6.76
C ASP A 51 -10.89 18.98 -5.89
N PRO A 52 -11.46 18.08 -5.07
CA PRO A 52 -10.70 17.37 -4.04
C PRO A 52 -9.67 16.40 -4.62
N ALA A 53 -8.41 16.50 -4.19
CA ALA A 53 -7.38 15.56 -4.58
C ALA A 53 -7.35 14.37 -3.61
N VAL A 54 -7.40 13.14 -4.13
CA VAL A 54 -7.27 11.91 -3.33
C VAL A 54 -6.02 11.14 -3.73
N TYR A 55 -5.16 10.85 -2.76
CA TYR A 55 -3.91 10.12 -2.99
C TYR A 55 -3.47 9.31 -1.79
N VAL A 56 -2.60 8.33 -2.01
CA VAL A 56 -2.07 7.44 -0.98
C VAL A 56 -0.96 8.09 -0.14
N GLN A 57 -0.93 7.74 1.14
CA GLN A 57 0.14 8.01 2.10
C GLN A 57 0.58 6.71 2.79
N GLY A 58 1.42 6.86 3.83
CA GLY A 58 1.84 5.73 4.65
C GLY A 58 2.61 4.66 3.91
N SER A 59 2.42 3.42 4.34
CA SER A 59 3.23 2.27 3.95
C SER A 59 3.15 1.96 2.45
N PHE A 60 1.96 2.07 1.85
CA PHE A 60 1.76 1.87 0.41
C PHE A 60 2.46 2.94 -0.44
N ARG A 61 2.46 4.20 0.01
CA ARG A 61 3.21 5.28 -0.68
C ARG A 61 4.71 5.05 -0.64
N LEU A 62 5.23 4.53 0.49
CA LEU A 62 6.66 4.33 0.70
C LEU A 62 7.19 3.00 0.15
N GLY A 63 6.31 2.10 -0.31
CA GLY A 63 6.70 0.76 -0.75
C GLY A 63 7.14 -0.14 0.42
N THR A 64 6.67 0.16 1.64
CA THR A 64 7.03 -0.57 2.87
C THR A 64 5.83 -1.31 3.46
N ALA A 65 4.76 -1.48 2.70
CA ALA A 65 3.63 -2.31 3.11
C ALA A 65 4.08 -3.79 3.17
N ILE A 66 3.77 -4.45 4.28
CA ILE A 66 4.15 -5.84 4.53
C ILE A 66 2.92 -6.74 4.61
N ARG A 67 3.14 -8.03 4.39
CA ARG A 67 2.10 -9.06 4.52
C ARG A 67 1.51 -9.04 5.94
N PRO A 68 0.18 -9.03 6.11
CA PRO A 68 -0.46 -9.21 7.41
C PRO A 68 -0.06 -10.55 8.03
N VAL A 69 -0.15 -10.66 9.36
CA VAL A 69 0.33 -11.85 10.08
C VAL A 69 -0.49 -13.09 9.71
N ASN A 70 -1.76 -12.90 9.37
CA ASN A 70 -2.68 -13.96 8.96
C ASN A 70 -3.81 -13.38 8.09
N ASP A 71 -4.61 -14.26 7.49
CA ASP A 71 -5.69 -13.87 6.56
C ASP A 71 -6.88 -13.17 7.23
N ALA A 72 -6.94 -13.09 8.56
CA ALA A 72 -7.96 -12.31 9.27
C ALA A 72 -7.57 -10.83 9.43
N GLU A 73 -6.32 -10.48 9.15
CA GLU A 73 -5.85 -9.09 9.14
C GLU A 73 -5.91 -8.51 7.72
N GLU A 74 -6.17 -7.20 7.65
CA GLU A 74 -6.33 -6.47 6.39
C GLU A 74 -5.09 -5.62 6.09
N TYR A 75 -4.91 -5.27 4.81
CA TYR A 75 -3.93 -4.28 4.41
C TYR A 75 -4.44 -2.89 4.74
N ASP A 76 -3.60 -2.08 5.37
CA ASP A 76 -3.94 -0.69 5.68
C ASP A 76 -3.61 0.24 4.51
N VAL A 77 -4.59 1.00 4.04
CA VAL A 77 -4.44 1.96 2.93
C VAL A 77 -4.74 3.37 3.44
N ASP A 78 -3.69 4.09 3.80
CA ASP A 78 -3.79 5.49 4.20
C ASP A 78 -4.09 6.36 2.98
N SER A 79 -5.28 6.95 2.92
CA SER A 79 -5.68 7.88 1.86
C SER A 79 -5.87 9.29 2.43
N VAL A 80 -5.30 10.29 1.75
CA VAL A 80 -5.51 11.70 2.06
C VAL A 80 -6.47 12.30 1.05
N CYS A 81 -7.35 13.18 1.53
CA CYS A 81 -8.21 14.05 0.73
C CYS A 81 -7.90 15.49 1.11
N GLU A 82 -7.51 16.32 0.15
CA GLU A 82 -7.26 17.76 0.32
C GLU A 82 -8.00 18.61 -0.71
#